data_AF-A0AB38YI27-F1
#
_entry.id   AF-A0AB38YI27-F1
#
_cell.length_a   1.000
_cell.length_b   1.000
_cell.length_c   1.000
_cell.angle_alpha   90.00
_cell.angle_beta   90.00
_cell.angle_gamma   90.00
#
_symmetry.space_group_name_H-M   'P 1'
#
loop_
_entity.id
_entity.type
_entity.pdbx_description
1 polymer ?
#
loop_
_entity_poly.entity_id
_entity_poly.type
_entity_poly.pdbx_seq_one_letter_code
_entity_poly.pdbx_strand_id
1 'polypeptide(L)'
;MKSEIEAKFATYPVAAQEQLKSIRRLVFSVAEENGLGTVEETLKWGEPSFLVKGGSAVRMDWKPNDPDFVKVYFHCQTSLVETFKCSGQVKLATGL
;
A
#
# COMPACT_ATOMS: atom_id res chain seq x y z
N MET A 1 -12.02 -19.07 -3.36
CA MET A 1 -11.00 -18.87 -2.31
C MET A 1 -10.85 -17.37 -2.11
N LYS A 2 -11.14 -16.85 -0.91
CA LYS A 2 -10.83 -15.44 -0.59
C LYS A 2 -9.33 -15.34 -0.38
N SER A 3 -8.71 -14.33 -0.98
CA SER A 3 -7.30 -14.04 -0.70
C SER A 3 -7.14 -13.60 0.76
N GLU A 4 -5.97 -13.86 1.36
CA GLU A 4 -5.68 -13.43 2.74
C GLU A 4 -5.79 -11.90 2.89
N ILE A 5 -5.50 -11.17 1.80
CA ILE A 5 -5.67 -9.72 1.71
C ILE A 5 -7.15 -9.32 1.80
N GLU A 6 -8.05 -9.99 1.07
CA GLU A 6 -9.49 -9.72 1.16
C GLU A 6 -10.04 -10.03 2.54
N ALA A 7 -9.56 -11.10 3.18
CA ALA A 7 -9.90 -11.42 4.56
C ALA A 7 -9.43 -10.32 5.51
N LYS A 8 -8.20 -9.82 5.33
CA LYS A 8 -7.67 -8.70 6.12
C LYS A 8 -8.46 -7.42 5.87
N PHE A 9 -8.80 -7.10 4.63
CA PHE A 9 -9.60 -5.92 4.30
C PHE A 9 -10.97 -5.97 4.98
N ALA A 10 -11.61 -7.13 5.02
CA ALA A 10 -12.89 -7.29 5.70
C ALA A 10 -12.84 -6.99 7.21
N THR A 11 -11.66 -6.96 7.83
CA THR A 11 -11.49 -6.59 9.25
C THR A 11 -11.52 -5.08 9.50
N TYR A 12 -11.36 -4.26 8.46
CA TYR A 12 -11.35 -2.80 8.58
C TYR A 12 -12.76 -2.20 8.45
N PRO A 13 -13.00 -0.96 8.93
CA PRO A 13 -14.25 -0.25 8.69
C PRO A 13 -14.51 -0.02 7.20
N VAL A 14 -15.79 0.06 6.81
CA VAL A 14 -16.22 0.18 5.39
C VAL A 14 -15.52 1.34 4.66
N ALA A 15 -15.42 2.52 5.30
CA ALA A 15 -14.75 3.67 4.72
C ALA A 15 -13.24 3.42 4.43
N ALA A 16 -12.56 2.70 5.32
CA ALA A 16 -11.16 2.32 5.13
C ALA A 16 -11.01 1.26 4.04
N GLN A 17 -11.95 0.30 3.97
CA GLN A 17 -11.96 -0.72 2.92
C GLN A 17 -12.04 -0.12 1.52
N GLU A 18 -12.91 0.88 1.34
CA GLU A 18 -13.07 1.60 0.06
C GLU A 18 -11.75 2.26 -0.36
N GLN A 19 -11.11 2.98 0.56
CA GLN A 19 -9.81 3.62 0.31
C GLN A 19 -8.71 2.60 -0.01
N LEU A 20 -8.58 1.54 0.80
CA LEU A 20 -7.58 0.49 0.60
C LEU A 20 -7.76 -0.24 -0.74
N LYS A 21 -9.00 -0.52 -1.14
CA LYS A 21 -9.31 -1.11 -2.46
C LYS A 21 -8.96 -0.15 -3.60
N SER A 22 -9.18 1.15 -3.43
CA SER A 22 -8.79 2.15 -4.42
C SER A 22 -7.27 2.20 -4.60
N ILE A 23 -6.50 2.20 -3.50
CA ILE A 23 -5.04 2.17 -3.54
C ILE A 23 -4.55 0.87 -4.17
N ARG A 24 -5.15 -0.28 -3.83
CA ARG A 24 -4.84 -1.56 -4.48
C ARG A 24 -5.00 -1.46 -5.99
N ARG A 25 -6.14 -0.97 -6.49
CA ARG A 25 -6.36 -0.79 -7.94
C ARG A 25 -5.29 0.10 -8.57
N LEU A 26 -4.90 1.18 -7.89
CA LEU A 26 -3.85 2.07 -8.36
C LEU A 26 -2.50 1.35 -8.48
N VAL A 27 -2.11 0.53 -7.50
CA VAL A 27 -0.87 -0.26 -7.55
C VAL A 27 -0.85 -1.18 -8.78
N PHE A 28 -1.95 -1.88 -9.04
CA PHE A 28 -2.06 -2.75 -10.23
C PHE A 28 -2.02 -1.95 -11.53
N SER A 29 -2.75 -0.83 -11.59
CA SER A 29 -2.77 0.04 -12.78
C SER A 29 -1.38 0.59 -13.11
N VAL A 30 -0.64 1.06 -12.10
CA VAL A 30 0.73 1.58 -12.29
C VAL A 30 1.69 0.47 -12.71
N ALA A 31 1.57 -0.72 -12.13
CA ALA A 31 2.39 -1.87 -12.52
C ALA A 31 2.14 -2.28 -13.97
N GLU A 32 0.89 -2.26 -14.42
CA GLU A 32 0.51 -2.54 -15.81
C GLU A 32 1.04 -1.47 -16.78
N GLU A 33 0.80 -0.19 -16.47
CA GLU A 33 1.23 0.95 -17.30
C GLU A 33 2.75 0.98 -17.51
N ASN A 34 3.51 0.59 -16.49
CA ASN A 34 4.97 0.57 -16.52
C ASN A 34 5.55 -0.80 -16.94
N GLY A 35 4.72 -1.79 -17.27
CA GLY A 35 5.16 -3.11 -17.69
C GLY A 35 6.01 -3.85 -16.63
N LEU A 36 5.73 -3.64 -15.34
CA LEU A 36 6.53 -4.17 -14.22
C LEU A 36 6.29 -5.67 -13.95
N GLY A 37 5.39 -6.29 -14.72
CA GLY A 37 5.00 -7.70 -14.57
C GLY A 37 3.97 -7.92 -13.47
N THR A 38 3.88 -9.16 -12.98
CA THR A 38 2.88 -9.57 -11.99
C THR A 38 3.13 -8.92 -10.63
N VAL A 39 2.09 -8.31 -10.07
CA VAL A 39 2.07 -7.84 -8.68
C VAL A 39 1.75 -9.02 -7.76
N GLU A 40 2.68 -9.38 -6.89
CA GLU A 40 2.49 -10.33 -5.83
C GLU A 40 1.84 -9.65 -4.62
N GLU A 41 0.75 -10.23 -4.13
CA GLU A 41 0.02 -9.76 -2.95
C GLU A 41 0.28 -10.70 -1.77
N THR A 42 0.79 -10.16 -0.66
CA THR A 42 1.14 -10.95 0.53
C THR A 42 0.80 -10.17 1.80
N LEU A 43 0.57 -10.88 2.91
CA LEU A 43 0.54 -10.24 4.22
C LEU A 43 1.93 -10.30 4.85
N LYS A 44 2.50 -9.14 5.18
CA LYS A 44 3.71 -9.05 5.98
C LYS A 44 3.37 -8.36 7.29
N TRP A 45 3.67 -9.00 8.42
CA TRP A 45 3.35 -8.48 9.76
C TRP A 45 1.83 -8.28 10.00
N GLY A 46 1.00 -9.04 9.29
CA GLY A 46 -0.46 -8.86 9.31
C GLY A 46 -0.95 -7.64 8.53
N GLU A 47 -0.07 -7.00 7.75
CA GLU A 47 -0.36 -5.84 6.92
C GLU A 47 -0.30 -6.21 5.42
N PRO A 48 -1.26 -5.72 4.62
CA PRO A 48 -1.23 -5.82 3.15
C PRO A 48 0.06 -5.30 2.54
N SER A 49 0.73 -6.14 1.75
CA SER A 49 1.98 -5.85 1.07
C SER A 49 1.93 -6.29 -0.39
N PHE A 50 2.32 -5.39 -1.29
CA PHE A 50 2.33 -5.57 -2.74
C PHE A 50 3.76 -5.48 -3.24
N LEU A 51 4.21 -6.44 -4.04
CA LEU A 51 5.58 -6.50 -4.55
C LEU A 51 5.55 -6.83 -6.04
N VAL A 52 6.40 -6.17 -6.82
CA VAL A 52 6.71 -6.57 -8.20
C VAL A 52 8.14 -7.07 -8.26
N LYS A 53 8.43 -7.96 -9.22
CA LYS A 53 9.77 -8.54 -9.38
C LYS A 53 10.80 -7.44 -9.66
N GLY A 54 11.79 -7.30 -8.79
CA GLY A 54 12.83 -6.27 -8.90
C GLY A 54 12.41 -4.88 -8.42
N GLY A 55 11.18 -4.71 -7.93
CA GLY A 55 10.70 -3.49 -7.30
C GLY A 55 10.78 -3.52 -5.78
N SER A 56 10.39 -2.41 -5.16
CA SER A 56 10.23 -2.33 -3.71
C SER A 56 8.80 -2.64 -3.29
N ALA A 57 8.66 -3.29 -2.13
CA ALA A 57 7.35 -3.60 -1.59
C ALA A 57 6.62 -2.32 -1.15
N VAL A 58 5.36 -2.18 -1.58
CA VAL A 58 4.42 -1.19 -1.09
C VAL A 58 3.53 -1.84 -0.06
N ARG A 59 3.53 -1.32 1.17
CA ARG A 59 2.68 -1.78 2.25
C ARG A 59 1.61 -0.76 2.54
N MET A 60 0.45 -1.20 3.02
CA MET A 60 -0.59 -0.29 3.46
C MET A 60 -1.29 -0.84 4.70
N ASP A 61 -1.73 0.05 5.57
CA ASP A 61 -2.48 -0.33 6.76
C ASP A 61 -3.44 0.78 7.17
N TRP A 62 -4.48 0.39 7.90
CA TRP A 62 -5.40 1.29 8.57
C TRP A 62 -5.37 0.98 10.06
N LYS A 63 -5.25 2.02 10.90
CA LYS A 63 -5.16 1.87 12.35
C LYS A 63 -6.27 2.66 13.04
N PRO A 64 -6.88 2.10 14.11
CA PRO A 64 -7.95 2.78 14.84
C PRO A 64 -7.50 4.09 15.52
N ASN A 65 -6.19 4.26 15.72
CA ASN A 65 -5.62 5.49 16.27
C ASN A 65 -5.68 6.69 15.31
N ASP A 66 -5.82 6.44 14.00
CA ASP A 66 -5.92 7.46 12.96
C ASP A 66 -7.03 7.07 11.97
N PRO A 67 -8.30 7.09 12.39
CA PRO A 67 -9.39 6.46 11.65
C PRO A 67 -9.67 7.11 10.28
N ASP A 68 -9.35 8.39 10.14
CA ASP A 68 -9.51 9.15 8.90
C ASP A 68 -8.43 8.86 7.84
N PHE A 69 -7.33 8.19 8.22
CA PHE A 69 -6.17 8.03 7.36
C PHE A 69 -5.80 6.57 7.11
N VAL A 70 -5.60 6.24 5.84
CA VAL A 70 -4.87 5.03 5.44
C VAL A 70 -3.40 5.37 5.31
N LYS A 71 -2.53 4.55 5.90
CA LYS A 71 -1.08 4.75 5.85
C LYS A 71 -0.51 3.85 4.77
N VAL A 72 0.35 4.40 3.91
CA VAL A 72 1.10 3.67 2.90
C VAL A 72 2.58 3.78 3.23
N TYR A 73 3.25 2.63 3.25
CA TYR A 73 4.64 2.47 3.65
C TYR A 73 5.47 1.97 2.47
N PHE A 74 6.65 2.55 2.32
CA PHE A 74 7.61 2.21 1.27
C PHE A 74 8.96 1.93 1.91
N HIS A 75 9.80 1.15 1.24
CA HIS A 75 11.17 0.93 1.71
C HIS A 75 12.01 2.20 1.54
N CYS A 76 12.61 2.70 2.64
CA CYS A 76 13.31 3.99 2.68
C CYS A 76 14.59 4.04 1.82
N GLN A 77 15.12 2.90 1.37
CA GLN A 77 16.28 2.85 0.46
C GLN A 77 15.91 3.07 -1.01
N THR A 78 14.67 3.45 -1.29
CA THR A 78 14.25 3.85 -2.63
C THR A 78 14.33 5.36 -2.78
N SER A 79 14.72 5.84 -3.97
CA SER A 79 14.64 7.27 -4.33
C SER A 79 13.20 7.82 -4.33
N LEU A 80 12.19 6.99 -4.03
CA LEU A 80 10.78 7.37 -3.94
C LEU A 80 10.54 8.48 -2.92
N VAL A 81 11.21 8.42 -1.76
CA VAL A 81 11.05 9.44 -0.69
C VAL A 81 11.55 10.81 -1.16
N GLU A 82 12.57 10.85 -2.02
CA GLU A 82 13.07 12.09 -2.61
C GLU A 82 12.10 12.64 -3.67
N THR A 83 11.43 11.78 -4.44
CA THR A 83 10.42 12.20 -5.43
C THR A 83 9.14 12.75 -4.79
N PHE A 84 8.66 12.15 -3.69
CA PHE A 84 7.44 12.60 -3.00
C PHE A 84 7.60 13.93 -2.23
N LYS A 85 8.82 14.36 -1.89
CA LYS A 85 9.04 15.66 -1.25
C LYS A 85 8.80 16.85 -2.19
N CYS A 86 8.85 16.64 -3.50
CA CYS A 86 8.71 17.73 -4.48
C CYS A 86 7.24 18.03 -4.84
N SER A 87 6.30 17.13 -4.55
CA SER A 87 4.87 17.29 -4.88
C SER A 87 4.03 17.18 -3.61
N GLY A 88 3.58 18.33 -3.10
CA GLY A 88 3.00 18.47 -1.77
C GLY A 88 1.80 17.57 -1.42
N GLN A 89 1.67 17.31 -0.12
CA GLN A 89 0.59 16.61 0.61
C GLN A 89 0.56 15.07 0.57
N VAL A 90 1.63 14.41 1.05
CA VAL A 90 1.50 13.07 1.65
C VAL A 90 2.24 13.06 2.99
N LYS A 91 1.51 12.87 4.10
CA LYS A 91 2.11 12.64 5.43
C LYS A 91 2.67 11.21 5.46
N LEU A 92 3.92 11.06 5.03
CA LEU A 92 4.68 9.83 5.18
C LEU A 92 5.09 9.67 6.65
N ALA A 93 4.54 8.67 7.34
CA ALA A 93 4.98 8.31 8.68
C ALA A 93 6.22 7.42 8.59
N THR A 94 7.40 7.98 8.86
CA THR A 94 8.64 7.24 9.08
C THR A 94 8.59 6.55 10.44
N GLY A 95 8.53 5.21 10.45
CA GLY A 95 8.72 4.40 11.66
C GLY A 95 10.20 4.13 11.89
N LEU A 96 10.69 4.47 13.09
CA LEU A 96 11.89 3.88 13.69
C LEU A 96 11.57 2.47 14.22
#